data_AF-A0A8T2MPF6-F1
#
_entry.id   AF-A0A8T2MPF6-F1
#
_cell.length_a   1.000
_cell.length_b   1.000
_cell.length_c   1.000
_cell.angle_alpha   90.00
_cell.angle_beta   90.00
_cell.angle_gamma   90.00
#
_symmetry.space_group_name_H-M   'P 1'
#
loop_
_entity.id
_entity.type
_entity.pdbx_description
1 polymer ?
#
loop_
_entity_poly.entity_id
_entity_poly.type
_entity_poly.pdbx_seq_one_letter_code
_entity_poly.pdbx_strand_id
1 'polypeptide(L)'
;MLTRSRQERHAGLVFSVNLAVSDLLYAASLSLLAYYYFNKKHWVFGLVLCKVHRFVFTCNLYGSMFFIACISVTRYLAIAHPFYTHRYSELKHAYIASVVNSSLTDSEKKKLIRLAAVVVVMYTVSFIPYHVLRNLNWHLKLNPETAFNRPVYWSYQVTKALVALNPCLHPLLYAALLDSVRRLCGGSVRSE
;
A
#
# COMPACT_ATOMS: atom_id res chain seq x y z
N MET A 1 6.60 -29.77 2.80
CA MET A 1 6.94 -28.44 3.38
C MET A 1 7.61 -27.49 2.37
N LEU A 2 8.57 -27.96 1.55
CA LEU A 2 9.30 -27.11 0.57
C LEU A 2 8.42 -26.43 -0.50
N THR A 3 7.36 -27.09 -0.97
CA THR A 3 6.45 -26.55 -2.00
C THR A 3 5.58 -25.38 -1.48
N ARG A 4 5.20 -25.41 -0.19
CA ARG A 4 4.36 -24.39 0.46
C ARG A 4 5.13 -23.09 0.76
N SER A 5 6.39 -23.18 1.18
CA SER A 5 7.22 -21.98 1.37
C SER A 5 7.57 -21.31 0.03
N ARG A 6 7.72 -22.13 -1.03
CA ARG A 6 7.90 -21.65 -2.40
C ARG A 6 6.67 -20.88 -2.89
N GLN A 7 5.46 -21.42 -2.68
CA GLN A 7 4.20 -20.78 -3.09
C GLN A 7 3.95 -19.43 -2.40
N GLU A 8 4.18 -19.33 -1.08
CA GLU A 8 4.01 -18.06 -0.36
C GLU A 8 5.06 -17.00 -0.73
N ARG A 9 6.29 -17.43 -1.03
CA ARG A 9 7.32 -16.55 -1.59
C ARG A 9 6.91 -16.08 -2.99
N HIS A 10 6.38 -16.96 -3.83
CA HIS A 10 5.91 -16.59 -5.17
C HIS A 10 4.74 -15.59 -5.12
N ALA A 11 3.74 -15.80 -4.26
CA ALA A 11 2.64 -14.84 -4.10
C ALA A 11 3.14 -13.48 -3.60
N GLY A 12 3.97 -13.46 -2.55
CA GLY A 12 4.57 -12.24 -2.03
C GLY A 12 5.41 -11.50 -3.08
N LEU A 13 6.23 -12.22 -3.86
CA LEU A 13 7.04 -11.68 -4.95
C LEU A 13 6.19 -11.08 -6.06
N VAL A 14 5.11 -11.75 -6.48
CA VAL A 14 4.19 -11.25 -7.51
C VAL A 14 3.54 -9.93 -7.05
N PHE A 15 3.10 -9.84 -5.79
CA PHE A 15 2.58 -8.59 -5.24
C PHE A 15 3.64 -7.48 -5.17
N SER A 16 4.87 -7.81 -4.75
CA SER A 16 5.99 -6.85 -4.74
C SER A 16 6.30 -6.30 -6.13
N VAL A 17 6.33 -7.17 -7.15
CA VAL A 17 6.65 -6.78 -8.54
C VAL A 17 5.51 -5.94 -9.12
N ASN A 18 4.26 -6.35 -8.94
CA ASN A 18 3.11 -5.58 -9.39
C ASN A 18 3.06 -4.18 -8.75
N LEU A 19 3.40 -4.09 -7.47
CA LEU A 19 3.49 -2.81 -6.79
C LEU A 19 4.66 -1.96 -7.33
N ALA A 20 5.85 -2.54 -7.50
CA ALA A 20 7.00 -1.84 -8.04
C ALA A 20 6.75 -1.30 -9.46
N VAL A 21 6.11 -2.10 -10.33
CA VAL A 21 5.71 -1.66 -11.68
C VAL A 21 4.72 -0.50 -11.59
N SER A 22 3.73 -0.58 -10.70
CA SER A 22 2.76 0.49 -10.48
C SER A 22 3.43 1.78 -9.99
N ASP A 23 4.39 1.68 -9.08
CA ASP A 23 5.14 2.82 -8.54
C ASP A 23 6.06 3.47 -9.60
N LEU A 24 6.68 2.66 -10.46
CA LEU A 24 7.46 3.15 -11.60
C LEU A 24 6.60 3.88 -12.64
N LEU A 25 5.45 3.31 -12.99
CA LEU A 25 4.48 3.96 -13.88
C LEU A 25 3.96 5.28 -13.30
N TYR A 26 3.80 5.32 -11.97
CA TYR A 26 3.44 6.53 -11.25
C TYR A 26 4.55 7.58 -11.26
N ALA A 27 5.81 7.17 -11.03
CA ALA A 27 6.99 8.03 -11.12
C ALA A 27 7.17 8.63 -12.52
N ALA A 28 6.92 7.85 -13.57
CA ALA A 28 6.92 8.35 -14.94
C ALA A 28 5.79 9.38 -15.18
N SER A 29 4.62 9.15 -14.59
CA SER A 29 3.49 10.10 -14.66
C SER A 29 3.75 11.41 -13.92
N LEU A 30 4.57 11.39 -12.86
CA LEU A 30 5.03 12.58 -12.15
C LEU A 30 5.83 13.53 -13.06
N SER A 31 6.62 13.01 -14.02
CA SER A 31 7.35 13.84 -14.98
C SER A 31 6.40 14.65 -15.88
N LEU A 32 5.29 14.05 -16.32
CA LEU A 32 4.23 14.75 -17.07
C LEU A 32 3.55 15.83 -16.20
N LEU A 33 3.34 15.53 -14.92
CA LEU A 33 2.77 16.49 -13.98
C LEU A 33 3.71 17.67 -13.70
N ALA A 34 5.01 17.40 -13.56
CA ALA A 34 6.03 18.43 -13.39
C ALA A 34 6.03 19.39 -14.59
N TYR A 35 6.03 18.85 -15.82
CA TYR A 35 5.92 19.66 -17.03
C TYR A 35 4.65 20.52 -17.04
N TYR A 36 3.51 19.97 -16.64
CA TYR A 36 2.25 20.72 -16.54
C TYR A 36 2.34 21.90 -15.56
N TYR A 37 2.98 21.74 -14.40
CA TYR A 37 3.18 22.84 -13.45
C TYR A 37 4.16 23.89 -13.97
N PHE A 38 5.25 23.48 -14.62
CA PHE A 38 6.19 24.39 -15.27
C PHE A 38 5.51 25.23 -16.35
N ASN A 39 4.61 24.62 -17.12
CA ASN A 39 3.87 25.30 -18.18
C ASN A 39 2.64 26.08 -17.67
N LYS A 40 2.73 26.69 -16.48
CA LYS A 40 1.66 27.48 -15.83
C LYS A 40 0.29 26.78 -15.78
N LYS A 41 0.28 25.46 -15.59
CA LYS A 41 -0.95 24.63 -15.59
C LYS A 41 -1.64 24.54 -16.96
N HIS A 42 -0.90 24.72 -18.05
CA HIS A 42 -1.39 24.49 -19.41
C HIS A 42 -1.04 23.07 -19.87
N TRP A 43 -2.08 22.24 -20.07
CA TRP A 43 -1.91 20.85 -20.50
C TRP A 43 -1.83 20.75 -22.03
N VAL A 44 -0.69 20.29 -22.57
CA VAL A 44 -0.44 20.21 -24.03
C VAL A 44 -0.48 18.79 -24.60
N PHE A 45 -0.43 17.76 -23.75
CA PHE A 45 -0.33 16.35 -24.19
C PHE A 45 -1.66 15.73 -24.65
N GLY A 46 -2.70 16.55 -24.84
CA GLY A 46 -4.03 16.10 -25.27
C GLY A 46 -4.85 15.38 -24.20
N LEU A 47 -6.10 15.06 -24.54
CA LEU A 47 -7.09 14.54 -23.60
C LEU A 47 -6.78 13.10 -23.12
N VAL A 48 -6.24 12.27 -24.02
CA VAL A 48 -5.92 10.86 -23.72
C VAL A 48 -4.91 10.78 -22.60
N LEU A 49 -3.78 11.49 -22.73
CA LEU A 49 -2.73 11.48 -21.73
C LEU A 49 -3.19 12.10 -20.39
N CYS A 50 -4.12 13.07 -20.42
CA CYS A 50 -4.74 13.62 -19.21
C CYS A 50 -5.56 12.57 -18.45
N LYS A 51 -6.36 11.79 -19.18
CA LYS A 51 -7.15 10.69 -18.61
C LYS A 51 -6.25 9.57 -18.09
N VAL A 52 -5.22 9.19 -18.85
CA VAL A 52 -4.25 8.15 -18.45
C VAL A 52 -3.50 8.57 -17.18
N HIS A 53 -2.99 9.81 -17.11
CA HIS A 53 -2.34 10.31 -15.90
C HIS A 53 -3.25 10.21 -14.67
N ARG A 54 -4.52 10.60 -14.79
CA ARG A 54 -5.50 10.47 -13.70
C ARG A 54 -5.77 9.01 -13.34
N PHE A 55 -5.91 8.15 -14.33
CA PHE A 55 -6.14 6.73 -14.13
C PHE A 55 -4.96 6.07 -13.41
N VAL A 56 -3.73 6.31 -13.86
CA VAL A 56 -2.50 5.78 -13.22
C VAL A 56 -2.37 6.26 -11.78
N PHE A 57 -2.64 7.55 -11.51
CA PHE A 57 -2.68 8.08 -10.14
C PHE A 57 -3.69 7.30 -9.28
N THR A 58 -4.92 7.09 -9.76
CA THR A 58 -5.96 6.35 -9.05
C THR A 58 -5.60 4.87 -8.84
N CYS A 59 -5.08 4.19 -9.87
CA CYS A 59 -4.69 2.79 -9.79
C CYS A 59 -3.52 2.55 -8.84
N ASN A 60 -2.49 3.40 -8.88
CA ASN A 60 -1.37 3.32 -7.95
C ASN A 60 -1.83 3.52 -6.50
N LEU A 61 -2.68 4.53 -6.29
CA LEU A 61 -3.22 4.90 -4.98
C LEU A 61 -4.03 3.76 -4.34
N TYR A 62 -5.06 3.26 -5.02
CA TYR A 62 -5.95 2.24 -4.46
C TYR A 62 -5.34 0.84 -4.55
N GLY A 63 -4.55 0.56 -5.59
CA GLY A 63 -3.86 -0.71 -5.78
C GLY A 63 -2.85 -0.97 -4.68
N SER A 64 -2.02 0.03 -4.33
CA SER A 64 -1.05 -0.10 -3.24
C SER A 64 -1.72 -0.41 -1.89
N MET A 65 -2.79 0.30 -1.55
CA MET A 65 -3.58 0.05 -0.35
C MET A 65 -4.15 -1.37 -0.33
N PHE A 66 -4.73 -1.82 -1.45
CA PHE A 66 -5.28 -3.17 -1.57
C PHE A 66 -4.19 -4.24 -1.42
N PHE A 67 -3.05 -4.08 -2.10
CA PHE A 67 -1.95 -5.05 -2.00
C PHE A 67 -1.36 -5.11 -0.59
N ILE A 68 -1.15 -3.97 0.07
CA ILE A 68 -0.64 -3.94 1.45
C ILE A 68 -1.66 -4.59 2.42
N ALA A 69 -2.95 -4.34 2.23
CA ALA A 69 -4.00 -4.98 3.01
C ALA A 69 -4.03 -6.50 2.78
N CYS A 70 -4.02 -6.96 1.53
CA CYS A 70 -3.96 -8.38 1.20
C CYS A 70 -2.71 -9.07 1.77
N ILE A 71 -1.54 -8.44 1.70
CA ILE A 71 -0.30 -8.96 2.31
C ILE A 71 -0.45 -9.05 3.83
N SER A 72 -0.98 -8.01 4.47
CA SER A 72 -1.20 -7.96 5.92
C SER A 72 -2.18 -9.04 6.39
N VAL A 73 -3.29 -9.20 5.67
CA VAL A 73 -4.32 -10.21 5.95
C VAL A 73 -3.79 -11.62 5.69
N THR A 74 -3.07 -11.85 4.59
CA THR A 74 -2.47 -13.17 4.31
C THR A 74 -1.50 -13.57 5.41
N ARG A 75 -0.69 -12.63 5.90
CA ARG A 75 0.22 -12.85 7.03
C ARG A 75 -0.54 -13.09 8.34
N TYR A 76 -1.58 -12.32 8.61
CA TYR A 76 -2.42 -12.51 9.78
C TYR A 76 -3.12 -13.88 9.76
N LEU A 77 -3.73 -14.27 8.64
CA LEU A 77 -4.43 -15.56 8.48
C LEU A 77 -3.48 -16.75 8.59
N ALA A 78 -2.26 -16.66 8.01
CA ALA A 78 -1.24 -17.69 8.16
C ALA A 78 -0.79 -17.89 9.62
N ILE A 79 -0.91 -16.86 10.46
CA ILE A 79 -0.52 -16.87 11.88
C ILE A 79 -1.68 -17.26 12.79
N ALA A 80 -2.84 -16.60 12.64
CA ALA A 80 -3.98 -16.71 13.53
C ALA A 80 -4.83 -17.95 13.23
N HIS A 81 -4.92 -18.36 11.95
CA HIS A 81 -5.77 -19.46 11.51
C HIS A 81 -5.03 -20.39 10.54
N PRO A 82 -4.06 -21.19 11.02
CA PRO A 82 -3.42 -22.22 10.19
C PRO A 82 -4.41 -23.26 9.64
N PHE A 83 -5.63 -23.29 10.17
CA PHE A 83 -6.72 -24.20 9.84
C PHE A 83 -7.59 -23.81 8.64
N TYR A 84 -7.71 -22.52 8.27
CA TYR A 84 -8.63 -22.11 7.19
C TYR A 84 -8.13 -22.49 5.79
N THR A 85 -6.82 -22.75 5.64
CA THR A 85 -6.23 -23.33 4.43
C THR A 85 -6.23 -24.85 4.42
N HIS A 86 -6.70 -25.50 5.48
CA HIS A 86 -6.55 -26.93 5.70
C HIS A 86 -7.90 -27.57 6.05
N ARG A 87 -8.72 -27.84 5.03
CA ARG A 87 -10.07 -28.41 5.21
C ARG A 87 -10.11 -29.87 5.74
N TYR A 88 -9.01 -30.50 6.18
CA TYR A 88 -9.04 -31.92 6.63
C TYR A 88 -7.96 -32.44 7.62
N SER A 89 -7.39 -31.72 8.60
CA SER A 89 -6.58 -32.46 9.61
C SER A 89 -6.49 -31.87 11.03
N GLU A 90 -7.00 -32.68 11.96
CA GLU A 90 -6.47 -33.14 13.25
C GLU A 90 -5.70 -32.17 14.18
N LEU A 91 -6.00 -32.32 15.48
CA LEU A 91 -5.61 -31.55 16.68
C LEU A 91 -4.14 -31.13 16.80
N LYS A 92 -3.22 -31.79 16.09
CA LYS A 92 -1.79 -31.42 16.01
C LYS A 92 -1.58 -29.99 15.48
N HIS A 93 -2.49 -29.49 14.65
CA HIS A 93 -2.43 -28.12 14.12
C HIS A 93 -2.78 -27.04 15.16
N ALA A 94 -3.51 -27.38 16.23
CA ALA A 94 -3.89 -26.41 17.27
C ALA A 94 -2.71 -26.10 18.16
N TYR A 95 -1.94 -27.14 18.49
CA TYR A 95 -0.66 -27.02 19.16
C TYR A 95 0.36 -26.25 18.32
N ILE A 96 0.42 -26.51 17.00
CA ILE A 96 1.31 -25.74 16.11
C ILE A 96 0.85 -24.27 16.00
N ALA A 97 -0.46 -23.99 15.96
CA ALA A 97 -0.99 -22.63 15.95
C ALA A 97 -0.60 -21.84 17.21
N SER A 98 -0.76 -22.46 18.38
CA SER A 98 -0.41 -21.83 19.66
C SER A 98 1.10 -21.65 19.79
N VAL A 99 1.89 -22.65 19.38
CA VAL A 99 3.35 -22.59 19.34
C VAL A 99 3.84 -21.53 18.35
N VAL A 100 3.22 -21.37 17.18
CA VAL A 100 3.58 -20.31 16.21
C VAL A 100 3.23 -18.92 16.76
N ASN A 101 2.08 -18.77 17.42
CA ASN A 101 1.69 -17.49 18.04
C ASN A 101 2.62 -17.11 19.21
N SER A 102 3.16 -18.10 19.95
CA SER A 102 4.21 -17.89 20.94
C SER A 102 5.62 -17.78 20.35
N SER A 103 5.87 -18.35 19.16
CA SER A 103 7.14 -18.28 18.44
C SER A 103 7.32 -16.97 17.68
N LEU A 104 6.23 -16.25 17.39
CA LEU A 104 6.30 -14.88 16.90
C LEU A 104 6.88 -13.99 17.97
N THR A 105 8.15 -13.64 17.76
CA THR A 105 8.86 -12.72 18.62
C THR A 105 8.13 -11.39 18.68
N ASP A 106 8.20 -10.70 19.81
CA ASP A 106 7.62 -9.35 19.95
C ASP A 106 8.09 -8.40 18.84
N SER A 107 9.28 -8.65 18.29
CA SER A 107 9.82 -7.93 17.14
C SER A 107 8.99 -8.10 15.87
N GLU A 108 8.42 -9.27 15.61
CA GLU A 108 7.62 -9.57 14.42
C GLU A 108 6.18 -9.06 14.58
N LYS A 109 5.61 -9.18 15.78
CA LYS A 109 4.32 -8.55 16.12
C LYS A 109 4.42 -7.03 15.95
N LYS A 110 5.50 -6.41 16.43
CA LYS A 110 5.78 -4.98 16.22
C LYS A 110 5.89 -4.60 14.75
N LYS A 111 6.39 -5.48 13.87
CA LYS A 111 6.42 -5.19 12.42
C LYS A 111 5.03 -5.24 11.81
N LEU A 112 4.21 -6.25 12.12
CA LEU A 112 2.82 -6.32 11.65
C LEU A 112 2.00 -5.11 12.12
N ILE A 113 2.13 -4.73 13.40
CA ILE A 113 1.49 -3.54 13.97
C ILE A 113 2.02 -2.27 13.29
N ARG A 114 3.32 -2.17 13.02
CA ARG A 114 3.91 -1.03 12.31
C ARG A 114 3.36 -0.92 10.89
N LEU A 115 3.22 -2.03 10.15
CA LEU A 115 2.63 -2.04 8.81
C LEU A 115 1.18 -1.53 8.84
N ALA A 116 0.35 -2.05 9.74
CA ALA A 116 -1.03 -1.61 9.92
C ALA A 116 -1.10 -0.13 10.33
N ALA A 117 -0.24 0.30 11.26
CA ALA A 117 -0.14 1.69 11.68
C ALA A 117 0.24 2.61 10.50
N VAL A 118 1.18 2.19 9.64
CA VAL A 118 1.54 2.95 8.43
C VAL A 118 0.35 3.06 7.48
N VAL A 119 -0.43 1.99 7.26
CA VAL A 119 -1.66 2.05 6.43
C VAL A 119 -2.68 3.01 7.03
N VAL A 120 -2.91 2.94 8.34
CA VAL A 120 -3.85 3.83 9.04
C VAL A 120 -3.39 5.28 8.97
N VAL A 121 -2.12 5.56 9.26
CA VAL A 121 -1.54 6.91 9.18
C VAL A 121 -1.62 7.45 7.76
N MET A 122 -1.28 6.64 6.76
CA MET A 122 -1.40 7.02 5.35
C MET A 122 -2.85 7.39 5.00
N TYR A 123 -3.81 6.56 5.41
CA TYR A 123 -5.23 6.78 5.18
C TYR A 123 -5.74 8.07 5.86
N THR A 124 -5.42 8.28 7.14
CA THR A 124 -5.93 9.43 7.90
C THR A 124 -5.26 10.74 7.51
N VAL A 125 -3.95 10.74 7.32
CA VAL A 125 -3.16 11.96 7.08
C VAL A 125 -3.16 12.37 5.60
N SER A 126 -3.29 11.41 4.67
CA SER A 126 -3.21 11.71 3.24
C SER A 126 -4.53 11.54 2.50
N PHE A 127 -5.28 10.46 2.75
CA PHE A 127 -6.46 10.13 1.93
C PHE A 127 -7.72 10.87 2.37
N ILE A 128 -8.03 10.88 3.68
CA ILE A 128 -9.18 11.61 4.20
C ILE A 128 -9.13 13.09 3.79
N PRO A 129 -8.05 13.84 4.05
CA PRO A 129 -8.01 15.23 3.63
C PRO A 129 -8.07 15.39 2.11
N TYR A 130 -7.51 14.47 1.32
CA TYR A 130 -7.58 14.56 -0.14
C TYR A 130 -9.01 14.41 -0.63
N HIS A 131 -9.75 13.42 -0.13
CA HIS A 131 -11.13 13.17 -0.51
C HIS A 131 -12.07 14.28 -0.03
N VAL A 132 -11.92 14.74 1.21
CA VAL A 132 -12.71 15.85 1.75
C VAL A 132 -12.47 17.12 0.95
N LEU A 133 -11.21 17.51 0.75
CA LEU A 133 -10.86 18.74 0.01
C LEU A 133 -11.20 18.64 -1.48
N ARG A 134 -11.10 17.46 -2.09
CA ARG A 134 -11.53 17.22 -3.48
C ARG A 134 -13.04 17.43 -3.62
N ASN A 135 -13.84 16.82 -2.75
CA ASN A 135 -15.29 16.97 -2.77
C ASN A 135 -15.67 18.42 -2.49
N LEU A 136 -15.06 19.06 -1.49
CA LEU A 136 -15.31 20.47 -1.17
C LEU A 136 -14.94 21.40 -2.34
N ASN A 137 -13.77 21.23 -2.95
CA ASN A 137 -13.36 22.00 -4.12
C ASN A 137 -14.27 21.75 -5.33
N TRP A 138 -14.82 20.54 -5.49
CA TRP A 138 -15.80 20.23 -6.53
C TRP A 138 -17.15 20.91 -6.26
N HIS A 139 -17.66 20.84 -5.03
CA HIS A 139 -18.89 21.51 -4.60
C HIS A 139 -18.82 23.03 -4.77
N LEU A 140 -17.72 23.66 -4.33
CA LEU A 140 -17.50 25.10 -4.49
C LEU A 140 -17.39 25.53 -5.96
N LYS A 141 -17.03 24.61 -6.86
CA LYS A 141 -16.92 24.89 -8.30
C LYS A 141 -18.24 24.69 -9.04
N LEU A 142 -19.15 23.89 -8.50
CA LEU A 142 -20.49 23.66 -9.03
C LEU A 142 -21.48 24.75 -8.63
N ASN A 143 -21.27 25.40 -7.48
CA ASN A 143 -22.12 26.48 -7.01
C ASN A 143 -21.67 27.83 -7.61
N PRO A 144 -22.46 28.44 -8.51
CA PRO A 144 -22.08 29.71 -9.15
C PRO A 144 -22.09 30.91 -8.18
N GLU A 145 -22.86 30.82 -7.10
CA GLU A 145 -22.95 31.82 -6.02
C GLU A 145 -21.69 31.88 -5.15
N THR A 146 -20.91 30.80 -5.08
CA THR A 146 -19.72 30.75 -4.22
C THR A 146 -18.47 31.24 -4.95
N ALA A 147 -17.85 32.29 -4.41
CA ALA A 147 -16.57 32.78 -4.90
C ALA A 147 -15.45 31.73 -4.73
N PHE A 148 -14.45 31.79 -5.62
CA PHE A 148 -13.28 30.90 -5.58
C PHE A 148 -12.57 30.99 -4.22
N ASN A 149 -12.57 29.89 -3.47
CA ASN A 149 -11.97 29.81 -2.15
C ASN A 149 -10.49 29.39 -2.25
N ARG A 150 -9.59 30.39 -2.19
CA ARG A 150 -8.12 30.21 -2.25
C ARG A 150 -7.60 29.20 -1.20
N PRO A 151 -7.96 29.30 0.10
CA PRO A 151 -7.56 28.32 1.11
C PRO A 151 -7.89 26.87 0.73
N VAL A 152 -9.13 26.59 0.32
CA VAL A 152 -9.55 25.22 -0.06
C VAL A 152 -8.74 24.71 -1.24
N TYR A 153 -8.55 25.56 -2.26
CA TYR A 153 -7.75 25.19 -3.43
C TYR A 153 -6.30 24.86 -3.05
N TRP A 154 -5.64 25.71 -2.24
CA TRP A 154 -4.27 25.48 -1.81
C TRP A 154 -4.12 24.23 -0.95
N SER A 155 -5.04 24.04 0.01
CA SER A 155 -5.10 22.81 0.80
C SER A 155 -5.26 21.58 -0.09
N TYR A 156 -6.14 21.64 -1.09
CA TYR A 156 -6.29 20.54 -2.07
C TYR A 156 -5.00 20.25 -2.84
N GLN A 157 -4.25 21.28 -3.27
CA GLN A 157 -2.96 21.08 -3.95
C GLN A 157 -1.93 20.41 -3.03
N VAL A 158 -1.84 20.86 -1.77
CA VAL A 158 -0.91 20.29 -0.78
C VAL A 158 -1.26 18.83 -0.52
N THR A 159 -2.52 18.49 -0.29
CA THR A 159 -2.89 17.10 -0.01
C THR A 159 -2.71 16.20 -1.23
N LYS A 160 -2.93 16.72 -2.45
CA LYS A 160 -2.60 16.00 -3.69
C LYS A 160 -1.10 15.68 -3.79
N ALA A 161 -0.23 16.60 -3.38
CA ALA A 161 1.23 16.37 -3.34
C ALA A 161 1.61 15.36 -2.24
N LEU A 162 0.99 15.45 -1.07
CA LEU A 162 1.24 14.51 0.04
C LEU A 162 0.90 13.07 -0.36
N VAL A 163 -0.27 12.89 -0.98
CA VAL A 163 -0.70 11.60 -1.52
C VAL A 163 0.28 11.09 -2.59
N ALA A 164 0.84 11.98 -3.41
CA ALA A 164 1.83 11.62 -4.42
C ALA A 164 3.17 11.15 -3.84
N LEU A 165 3.45 11.41 -2.56
CA LEU A 165 4.66 10.96 -1.89
C LEU A 165 4.48 9.62 -1.16
N ASN A 166 3.25 9.15 -0.95
CA ASN A 166 2.97 7.87 -0.29
C ASN A 166 3.70 6.66 -0.91
N PRO A 167 3.83 6.57 -2.26
CA PRO A 167 4.57 5.47 -2.85
C PRO A 167 6.05 5.39 -2.45
N CYS A 168 6.66 6.51 -2.07
CA CYS A 168 8.04 6.55 -1.57
C CYS A 168 8.22 5.82 -0.23
N LEU A 169 7.12 5.54 0.49
CA LEU A 169 7.13 4.80 1.75
C LEU A 169 7.07 3.28 1.54
N HIS A 170 6.72 2.81 0.32
CA HIS A 170 6.59 1.38 0.02
C HIS A 170 7.91 0.60 0.12
N PRO A 171 9.07 1.09 -0.35
CA PRO A 171 10.34 0.34 -0.25
C PRO A 171 10.78 0.08 1.19
N LEU A 172 10.55 1.04 2.10
CA LEU A 172 10.80 0.90 3.54
C LEU A 172 9.90 -0.17 4.17
N LEU A 173 8.63 -0.19 3.75
CA LEU A 173 7.64 -1.18 4.15
C LEU A 173 8.07 -2.60 3.77
N TYR A 174 8.57 -2.76 2.54
CA TYR A 174 9.00 -4.04 1.97
C TYR A 174 10.31 -4.56 2.54
N ALA A 175 11.29 -3.69 2.77
CA ALA A 175 12.54 -4.08 3.42
C ALA A 175 12.26 -4.71 4.81
N ALA A 176 11.36 -4.10 5.59
CA ALA A 176 10.95 -4.63 6.89
C ALA A 176 10.19 -5.98 6.78
N LEU A 177 9.39 -6.17 5.72
CA LEU A 177 8.69 -7.41 5.42
C LEU A 177 9.65 -8.54 5.02
N LEU A 178 10.58 -8.27 4.10
CA LEU A 178 11.60 -9.22 3.62
C LEU A 178 12.49 -9.73 4.76
N ASP A 179 12.88 -8.84 5.66
CA ASP A 179 13.69 -9.19 6.83
C ASP A 179 12.94 -10.07 7.84
N SER A 180 11.61 -10.03 7.86
CA SER A 180 10.79 -10.90 8.70
C SER A 180 10.72 -12.29 8.12
N VAL A 181 10.49 -12.40 6.81
CA VAL A 181 10.44 -13.68 6.10
C VAL A 181 11.80 -14.38 6.12
N ARG A 182 12.91 -13.65 5.94
CA ARG A 182 14.26 -14.20 6.03
C ARG A 182 14.57 -14.77 7.41
N ARG A 183 14.12 -14.11 8.48
CA ARG A 183 14.36 -14.59 9.86
C ARG A 183 13.53 -15.83 10.21
N LEU A 184 12.26 -15.87 9.82
CA LEU A 184 11.41 -17.06 9.97
C LEU A 184 11.97 -18.29 9.22
N CYS A 185 12.66 -18.08 8.09
CA CYS A 185 13.27 -19.17 7.33
C CYS A 185 14.73 -19.48 7.76
N GLY A 186 15.47 -18.48 8.24
CA GLY A 186 16.88 -18.61 8.66
C GLY A 186 17.05 -19.22 10.05
N GLY A 187 16.03 -19.18 10.90
CA GLY A 187 16.01 -19.87 12.19
C GLY A 187 15.89 -21.39 12.11
N SER A 188 15.69 -21.97 10.91
CA SER A 188 15.56 -23.43 10.70
C SER A 188 16.82 -24.08 10.11
N VAL A 189 17.93 -23.34 9.92
CA VAL A 189 19.15 -23.87 9.27
C VAL A 189 20.34 -23.94 10.25
N ARG A 190 20.08 -24.06 11.55
CA ARG A 190 21.16 -24.32 12.52
C ARG A 190 20.77 -25.37 13.55
N SER A 191 20.64 -26.59 13.06
CA SER A 191 20.73 -27.80 13.86
C SER A 191 21.20 -28.91 12.93
N GLU A 192 22.50 -28.87 12.64
CA GLU A 192 23.40 -30.01 12.37
C GLU A 192 24.83 -29.46 12.34
#